data_AF-A0A7W9XPT0-F1
#
_entry.id   AF-A0A7W9XPT0-F1
#
_cell.length_a   1.000
_cell.length_b   1.000
_cell.length_c   1.000
_cell.angle_alpha   90.00
_cell.angle_beta   90.00
_cell.angle_gamma   90.00
#
_symmetry.space_group_name_H-M   'P 1'
#
loop_
_entity.id
_entity.type
_entity.pdbx_description
1 polymer ?
#
loop_
_entity_poly.entity_id
_entity_poly.type
_entity_poly.pdbx_seq_one_letter_code
_entity_poly.pdbx_strand_id
1 'polypeptide(L)' 'MSAAYVEHRPISSSKDTLTDHHVVIVNGASVGGEFSTQLAAKNYACKEGYHPVHVARERHLQNRDIPDHWRKDPC' A
#
# COMPACT_ATOMS: atom_id res chain seq x y z
N MET A 1 -17.42 5.56 4.19
CA MET A 1 -16.14 5.72 3.46
C MET A 1 -15.07 5.08 4.31
N SER A 2 -14.43 4.04 3.79
CA SER A 2 -13.39 3.32 4.52
C SER A 2 -12.02 3.82 4.06
N ALA A 3 -11.08 3.94 5.00
CA ALA A 3 -9.70 4.23 4.66
C ALA A 3 -9.09 3.02 3.93
N ALA A 4 -8.38 3.29 2.83
CA ALA A 4 -7.63 2.28 2.08
C ALA A 4 -6.15 2.42 2.38
N TYR A 5 -5.47 1.29 2.47
CA TYR A 5 -4.07 1.18 2.87
C TYR A 5 -3.34 0.39 1.79
N VAL A 6 -2.43 1.04 1.06
CA VAL A 6 -1.59 0.37 0.05
C VAL A 6 -0.35 -0.21 0.72
N GLU A 7 -0.28 -1.54 0.78
CA GLU A 7 0.85 -2.30 1.32
C GLU A 7 1.60 -3.05 0.23
N HIS A 8 2.88 -3.28 0.45
CA HIS A 8 3.71 -4.13 -0.40
C HIS A 8 3.86 -5.52 0.22
N ARG A 9 4.05 -6.54 -0.61
CA ARG A 9 4.15 -7.94 -0.25
C ARG A 9 5.33 -8.58 -1.00
N PRO A 10 6.01 -9.59 -0.43
CA PRO A 10 5.83 -10.10 0.93
C PRO A 10 6.19 -9.06 2.00
N ILE A 11 5.51 -9.13 3.15
CA ILE A 11 5.92 -8.37 4.34
C ILE A 11 7.20 -9.01 4.83
N SER A 12 8.29 -8.27 4.76
CA SER A 12 9.60 -8.71 5.22
C SER A 12 10.31 -7.54 5.87
N SER A 13 10.94 -7.77 7.01
CA SER A 13 11.86 -6.79 7.62
C SER A 13 13.23 -6.77 6.93
N SER A 14 13.51 -7.73 6.04
CA SER A 14 14.75 -7.78 5.28
C SER A 14 14.72 -6.80 4.11
N LYS A 15 15.82 -6.05 3.99
CA LYS A 15 16.04 -5.07 2.91
C LYS A 15 16.33 -5.72 1.56
N ASP A 16 16.71 -6.99 1.57
CA ASP A 16 17.08 -7.72 0.36
C ASP A 16 15.90 -8.51 -0.22
N THR A 17 14.80 -8.59 0.52
CA THR A 17 13.59 -9.24 0.00
C THR A 17 12.99 -8.37 -1.10
N LEU A 18 12.77 -8.92 -2.29
CA LEU A 18 12.12 -8.15 -3.35
C LEU A 18 10.65 -7.93 -2.99
N THR A 19 10.11 -6.75 -3.33
CA THR A 19 8.66 -6.57 -3.37
C THR A 19 8.16 -7.33 -4.59
N ASP A 20 7.26 -8.27 -4.36
CA ASP A 20 6.63 -9.10 -5.38
C ASP A 20 5.39 -8.38 -5.95
N HIS A 21 4.52 -7.93 -5.06
CA HIS A 21 3.29 -7.23 -5.43
C HIS A 21 2.81 -6.28 -4.31
N HIS A 22 1.80 -5.47 -4.62
CA HIS A 22 1.14 -4.53 -3.73
C HIS A 22 -0.32 -4.92 -3.57
N VAL A 23 -0.89 -4.69 -2.41
CA VAL A 23 -2.31 -4.94 -2.10
C VAL A 23 -2.94 -3.70 -1.51
N VAL A 24 -4.25 -3.57 -1.70
CA VAL A 24 -5.04 -2.53 -1.05
C VAL A 24 -5.78 -3.19 0.11
N ILE A 25 -5.58 -2.69 1.32
CA ILE A 25 -6.25 -3.15 2.53
C ILE A 25 -7.32 -2.14 2.92
N VAL A 26 -8.55 -2.60 3.07
CA VAL A 26 -9.69 -1.82 3.54
C VAL A 26 -10.33 -2.56 4.69
N ASN A 27 -10.50 -1.90 5.84
CA ASN A 27 -11.08 -2.51 7.05
C ASN A 27 -10.41 -3.84 7.48
N GLY A 28 -9.10 -3.99 7.24
CA GLY A 28 -8.34 -5.19 7.59
C GLY A 28 -8.44 -6.34 6.58
N ALA A 29 -9.16 -6.17 5.47
CA ALA A 29 -9.24 -7.15 4.38
C ALA A 29 -8.55 -6.62 3.11
N SER A 30 -7.81 -7.47 2.42
CA SER A 30 -7.27 -7.16 1.10
C SER A 30 -8.41 -7.11 0.08
N VAL A 31 -8.50 -6.03 -0.69
CA VAL A 31 -9.52 -5.78 -1.71
C VAL A 31 -8.89 -5.57 -3.09
N GLY A 32 -9.62 -5.93 -4.14
CA GLY A 32 -9.18 -5.83 -5.53
C GLY A 32 -8.35 -7.01 -5.98
N GLY A 33 -7.04 -6.94 -5.77
CA GLY A 33 -6.09 -7.96 -6.23
C GLY A 33 -4.64 -7.58 -5.94
N GLU A 34 -3.72 -8.33 -6.55
CA GLU A 34 -2.28 -8.10 -6.49
C GLU A 34 -1.87 -7.12 -7.60
N PHE A 35 -1.17 -6.05 -7.23
CA PHE A 35 -0.71 -5.00 -8.14
C PHE A 35 0.81 -5.03 -8.25
N SER A 36 1.38 -4.89 -9.43
CA SER A 36 2.84 -4.86 -9.60
C SER A 36 3.49 -3.57 -9.11
N THR A 37 2.70 -2.52 -8.88
CA THR A 37 3.21 -1.21 -8.46
C THR A 37 2.28 -0.56 -7.44
N GLN A 38 2.89 0.22 -6.54
CA GLN A 38 2.17 1.04 -5.57
C GLN A 38 1.23 2.06 -6.25
N LEU A 39 1.62 2.59 -7.42
CA LEU A 39 0.77 3.50 -8.20
C LEU A 39 -0.49 2.81 -8.72
N ALA A 40 -0.39 1.57 -9.19
CA ALA A 40 -1.55 0.81 -9.67
C ALA A 40 -2.53 0.50 -8.53
N ALA A 41 -2.02 0.06 -7.37
CA ALA A 41 -2.82 -0.16 -6.17
C ALA A 41 -3.51 1.13 -5.69
N LYS A 42 -2.79 2.26 -5.70
CA LYS A 42 -3.36 3.57 -5.38
C LYS A 42 -4.49 3.95 -6.34
N ASN A 43 -4.24 3.85 -7.65
CA ASN A 43 -5.22 4.21 -8.67
C ASN A 43 -6.49 3.35 -8.56
N TYR A 44 -6.35 2.08 -8.20
CA TYR A 44 -7.48 1.22 -7.88
C TYR A 44 -8.25 1.76 -6.66
N ALA A 45 -7.56 2.03 -5.55
CA ALA A 45 -8.20 2.54 -4.35
C ALA A 45 -8.95 3.87 -4.57
N CYS A 46 -8.37 4.78 -5.35
CA CYS A 46 -9.01 6.04 -5.74
C CYS A 46 -10.25 5.82 -6.62
N LYS A 47 -10.18 4.92 -7.61
CA LYS A 47 -11.31 4.62 -8.53
C LYS A 47 -12.50 4.00 -7.81
N GLU A 48 -12.23 3.15 -6.82
CA GLU A 48 -13.27 2.52 -5.99
C GLU A 48 -13.88 3.51 -4.96
N GLY A 49 -13.34 4.73 -4.88
CA GLY A 49 -13.88 5.77 -4.00
C GLY A 49 -13.47 5.62 -2.53
N TYR A 50 -12.43 4.84 -2.22
CA TYR A 50 -11.91 4.75 -0.86
C TYR A 50 -11.19 6.03 -0.48
N HIS A 51 -11.62 6.65 0.63
CA HIS A 51 -11.05 7.89 1.12
C HIS A 51 -10.98 7.85 2.65
N PRO A 52 -9.84 8.20 3.27
CA PRO A 52 -8.53 8.51 2.64
C PRO A 52 -7.78 7.29 2.09
N VAL A 53 -6.98 7.47 1.04
CA VAL A 53 -5.98 6.47 0.60
C VAL A 53 -4.65 6.76 1.28
N HIS A 54 -4.21 5.83 2.09
CA HIS A 54 -2.93 5.84 2.78
C HIS A 54 -1.94 5.00 1.99
N VAL A 55 -0.81 5.60 1.61
CA VAL A 55 0.26 4.93 0.89
C VAL A 55 1.49 4.86 1.78
N ALA A 56 2.02 3.65 1.99
CA ALA A 56 3.28 3.45 2.70
C ALA A 56 4.44 4.01 1.86
N ARG A 57 5.27 4.90 2.42
CA ARG A 57 6.33 5.55 1.64
C ARG A 57 7.46 4.55 1.34
N GLU A 58 7.51 4.00 0.12
CA GLU A 58 8.68 3.27 -0.38
C GLU A 58 9.83 4.27 -0.62
N ARG A 59 10.48 4.72 0.46
CA ARG A 59 11.78 5.39 0.36
C ARG A 59 12.86 4.33 0.22
N HIS A 60 14.00 4.69 -0.37
CA HIS A 60 15.26 3.93 -0.39
C HIS A 60 15.70 3.32 0.97
N LEU A 61 15.03 3.64 2.07
CA LEU A 61 15.34 3.20 3.43
C LEU A 61 14.66 1.87 3.85
N GLN A 62 13.76 1.30 3.05
CA GLN A 62 13.17 -0.03 3.28
C GLN A 62 12.71 -0.25 4.75
N ASN A 63 11.98 0.70 5.32
CA ASN A 63 11.36 0.54 6.64
C ASN A 63 10.03 -0.21 6.45
N ARG A 64 10.12 -1.53 6.25
CA ARG A 64 9.01 -2.39 5.78
C ARG A 64 8.16 -2.93 6.91
N ASP A 65 8.78 -3.04 8.07
CA ASP A 65 8.28 -3.50 9.35
C ASP A 65 7.60 -2.38 10.15
N ILE A 66 7.99 -1.12 9.93
CA ILE A 66 7.31 0.06 10.48
C ILE A 66 7.13 1.09 9.35
N PRO A 67 5.98 1.11 8.68
CA PRO A 67 5.63 2.20 7.77
C PRO A 67 5.36 3.47 8.57
N ASP A 68 6.41 4.12 9.09
CA ASP A 68 6.35 5.31 9.96
C ASP A 68 5.61 6.51 9.34
N HIS A 69 5.30 6.45 8.05
CA HIS A 69 4.67 7.55 7.33
C HIS A 69 3.71 7.07 6.26
N TRP A 70 2.60 6.44 6.67
CA TRP A 70 1.39 6.37 5.85
C TRP A 70 0.94 7.79 5.53
N ARG A 71 1.16 8.25 4.29
CA ARG A 71 0.67 9.56 3.87
C ARG A 71 -0.69 9.40 3.26
N LYS A 72 -1.62 10.27 3.66
CA LYS A 72 -2.85 10.50 2.91
C LYS A 72 -2.43 11.06 1.56
N ASP A 73 -2.51 10.23 0.53
CA ASP A 73 -2.29 10.64 -0.85
C ASP A 73 -3.61 11.21 -1.37
N PRO A 74 -3.65 12.46 -1.86
CA PRO A 74 -4.85 12.98 -2.50
C PRO A 74 -5.07 12.24 -3.82
N CYS A 75 -6.03 11.32 -3.77
CA CYS A 75 -6.98 11.14 -4.85
C CYS A 75 -7.87 12.39 -4.91
#